data_AF-A0A2Z5JLY0-F1
#
_entry.id   AF-A0A2Z5JLY0-F1
#
_cell.length_a   1.000
_cell.length_b   1.000
_cell.length_c   1.000
_cell.angle_alpha   90.00
_cell.angle_beta   90.00
_cell.angle_gamma   90.00
#
_symmetry.space_group_name_H-M   'P 1'
#
loop_
_entity.id
_entity.type
_entity.pdbx_description
1 polymer ?
#
loop_
_entity_poly.entity_id
_entity_poly.type
_entity_poly.pdbx_seq_one_letter_code
_entity_poly.pdbx_strand_id
1 'polypeptide(L)' 'MLRIDPGQRKRLIEIIHSLTDQIKEAKLNGWLGEAEGLQVSLQAASKKLTAMDQAHVRSTAHITDLGLPQLRQP' A
#
# COMPACT_ATOMS: atom_id res chain seq x y z
N MET A 1 0.34 -15.64 -11.81
CA MET A 1 0.86 -14.46 -11.08
C MET A 1 -0.27 -13.45 -10.93
N LEU A 2 -0.66 -13.09 -9.70
CA LEU A 2 -1.60 -11.98 -9.48
C LEU A 2 -0.91 -10.68 -9.89
N ARG A 3 -1.20 -10.17 -11.09
CA ARG A 3 -0.86 -8.77 -11.41
C ARG A 3 -1.73 -7.91 -10.50
N ILE A 4 -1.09 -7.16 -9.62
CA ILE A 4 -1.76 -6.15 -8.81
C ILE A 4 -2.32 -5.10 -9.78
N ASP A 5 -3.64 -4.89 -9.71
CA ASP A 5 -4.32 -3.93 -10.58
C ASP A 5 -3.85 -2.50 -10.27
N PRO A 6 -3.38 -1.72 -11.26
CA PRO A 6 -2.88 -0.36 -11.05
C PRO A 6 -3.96 0.61 -10.54
N GLY A 7 -5.25 0.33 -10.78
CA GLY A 7 -6.37 1.07 -10.21
C GLY A 7 -6.49 0.90 -8.69
N GLN A 8 -6.14 -0.28 -8.15
CA GLN A 8 -6.14 -0.50 -6.70
C GLN A 8 -5.14 0.40 -5.96
N ARG A 9 -3.98 0.70 -6.57
CA ARG A 9 -2.98 1.60 -5.95
C ARG A 9 -3.54 3.00 -5.80
N LYS A 10 -4.13 3.54 -6.87
CA LYS A 10 -4.77 4.86 -6.87
C LYS A 10 -5.89 4.93 -5.83
N ARG A 11 -6.74 3.90 -5.79
CA ARG A 11 -7.82 3.82 -4.81
C ARG A 11 -7.31 3.79 -3.36
N LEU A 12 -6.20 3.12 -3.08
CA LEU A 12 -5.63 3.08 -1.74
C LEU A 12 -5.12 4.46 -1.30
N ILE A 13 -4.51 5.22 -2.22
CA ILE A 13 -4.05 6.59 -1.96
C ILE A 13 -5.24 7.49 -1.63
N GLU A 14 -6.34 7.38 -2.38
CA GLU A 14 -7.59 8.11 -2.09
C GLU A 14 -8.14 7.79 -0.69
N ILE A 15 -8.13 6.50 -0.30
CA ILE A 15 -8.57 6.07 1.03
C ILE A 15 -7.66 6.64 2.12
N ILE A 16 -6.34 6.62 1.93
CA ILE A 16 -5.37 7.18 2.88
C ILE A 16 -5.60 8.68 3.10
N HIS A 17 -5.83 9.44 2.03
CA HIS A 17 -6.15 10.87 2.14
C HIS A 17 -7.46 11.09 2.89
N SER A 18 -8.53 10.37 2.52
CA SER A 18 -9.82 10.48 3.20
C SER A 18 -9.74 10.14 4.69
N LEU A 19 -9.03 9.06 5.06
CA LEU A 19 -8.81 8.69 6.46
C LEU A 19 -8.04 9.76 7.22
N THR A 20 -7.03 10.36 6.59
CA THR A 20 -6.25 11.44 7.21
C THR A 20 -7.13 12.65 7.53
N ASP A 21 -8.04 13.02 6.63
CA ASP A 21 -8.96 14.13 6.85
C ASP A 21 -10.02 13.79 7.90
N GLN A 22 -10.59 12.58 7.87
CA GLN A 22 -11.51 12.11 8.92
C GLN A 22 -10.85 12.07 10.31
N ILE A 23 -9.57 11.70 10.41
CA ILE A 23 -8.83 11.73 11.68
C ILE A 23 -8.68 13.17 12.19
N LYS A 24 -8.40 14.14 11.31
CA LYS A 24 -8.33 15.55 11.71
C LYS A 24 -9.66 16.03 12.24
N GLU A 25 -10.75 15.73 11.53
CA GLU A 25 -12.10 16.10 11.92
C GLU A 25 -12.50 15.46 13.27
N ALA A 26 -12.25 14.17 13.44
CA ALA A 26 -12.50 13.47 14.69
C ALA A 26 -11.71 14.09 15.87
N LYS A 27 -10.45 14.48 15.65
CA LYS A 27 -9.64 15.17 16.67
C LYS A 27 -10.19 16.55 17.01
N LEU A 28 -10.63 17.32 16.00
CA LEU A 28 -11.21 18.64 16.19
C LEU A 28 -12.54 18.59 16.94
N ASN A 29 -13.37 17.57 16.68
CA ASN A 29 -14.66 17.36 17.34
C ASN A 29 -14.56 16.61 18.67
N GLY A 30 -13.35 16.22 19.10
CA GLY A 30 -13.13 15.50 20.36
C GLY A 30 -13.54 14.01 20.32
N TRP A 31 -13.77 13.44 19.15
CA TRP A 31 -14.08 12.01 18.95
C TRP A 31 -12.81 11.16 18.99
N LEU A 32 -12.19 11.10 20.17
CA LEU A 32 -10.90 10.41 20.36
C LEU A 32 -10.98 8.91 20.02
N GLY A 33 -12.06 8.23 20.40
CA GLY A 33 -12.24 6.80 20.12
C GLY A 33 -12.36 6.48 18.62
N GLU A 34 -13.06 7.32 17.85
CA GLU A 34 -13.12 7.18 16.39
C GLU A 34 -11.77 7.53 15.75
N ALA A 35 -11.08 8.57 16.23
CA ALA A 35 -9.75 8.92 15.75
C ALA A 35 -8.74 7.78 15.93
N GLU A 36 -8.82 7.00 17.01
CA GLU A 36 -7.99 5.82 17.24
C GLU A 36 -8.31 4.70 16.23
N GLY A 37 -9.58 4.37 16.03
CA GLY A 37 -10.00 3.36 15.04
C GLY A 37 -9.62 3.74 13.60
N LEU A 38 -9.75 5.02 13.26
CA LEU A 38 -9.33 5.55 11.96
C LEU A 38 -7.80 5.51 11.79
N GLN A 39 -7.01 5.76 12.85
CA GLN A 39 -5.55 5.63 12.79
C GLN A 39 -5.09 4.19 12.52
N VAL A 40 -5.73 3.19 13.15
CA VAL A 40 -5.45 1.77 12.87
C VAL A 40 -5.73 1.45 11.40
N SER A 41 -6.87 1.95 10.88
CA SER A 41 -7.25 1.77 9.48
C SER A 41 -6.28 2.45 8.52
N LEU A 42 -5.81 3.66 8.85
CA LEU A 42 -4.81 4.39 8.09
C LEU A 42 -3.46 3.64 8.04
N GLN A 43 -3.03 3.08 9.17
CA GLN A 43 -1.80 2.30 9.25
C GLN A 43 -1.91 1.03 8.38
N ALA A 44 -3.05 0.34 8.44
CA ALA A 44 -3.29 -0.85 7.63
C ALA A 44 -3.30 -0.52 6.12
N ALA A 45 -3.97 0.56 5.72
CA ALA A 45 -3.98 1.03 4.34
C ALA A 45 -2.58 1.42 3.86
N SER A 46 -1.82 2.17 4.66
CA SER A 46 -0.43 2.56 4.31
C SER A 46 0.47 1.34 4.17
N LYS A 47 0.37 0.36 5.08
CA LYS A 47 1.15 -0.89 4.99
C LYS A 47 0.84 -1.66 3.72
N LYS A 48 -0.43 -1.71 3.31
CA LYS A 48 -0.85 -2.36 2.07
C LYS A 48 -0.31 -1.62 0.83
N LEU A 49 -0.28 -0.29 0.84
CA LEU A 49 0.34 0.49 -0.24
C LEU A 49 1.83 0.16 -0.38
N THR A 50 2.57 0.18 0.72
CA THR A 50 4.00 -0.16 0.74
C THR A 50 4.26 -1.57 0.22
N ALA A 51 3.45 -2.56 0.63
CA ALA A 51 3.58 -3.93 0.13
C ALA A 51 3.30 -4.03 -1.38
N MET A 52 2.33 -3.26 -1.89
CA MET A 52 2.05 -3.18 -3.34
C MET A 52 3.20 -2.52 -4.11
N ASP A 53 3.77 -1.43 -3.60
CA ASP A 53 4.92 -0.76 -4.22
C ASP A 53 6.15 -1.69 -4.24
N GLN A 54 6.43 -2.40 -3.15
CA GLN A 54 7.52 -3.40 -3.10
C GLN A 54 7.31 -4.55 -4.08
N ALA A 55 6.07 -5.06 -4.19
CA ALA A 55 5.74 -6.11 -5.15
C ALA A 55 5.91 -5.61 -6.60
N HIS A 56 5.54 -4.37 -6.90
CA HIS A 56 5.76 -3.76 -8.22
C HIS A 56 7.26 -3.64 -8.56
N VAL A 57 8.09 -3.19 -7.62
CA VAL A 57 9.56 -3.14 -7.78
C VAL A 57 10.13 -4.53 -8.03
N ARG A 58 9.71 -5.54 -7.28
CA ARG A 58 10.18 -6.92 -7.47
C ARG A 58 9.73 -7.51 -8.81
N SER A 59 8.50 -7.24 -9.23
CA SER A 59 7.99 -7.70 -10.53
C SER A 59 8.73 -7.02 -11.69
N THR A 60 8.98 -5.72 -11.63
CA THR A 60 9.76 -5.01 -12.67
C THR A 60 11.21 -5.48 -12.74
N ALA A 61 11.86 -5.75 -11.60
CA ALA A 61 13.19 -6.36 -11.56
C ALA A 61 13.23 -7.77 -12.16
N HIS A 62 12.15 -8.56 -12.01
CA HIS A 62 12.04 -9.92 -12.54
C HIS A 62 11.57 -9.99 -14.00
N ILE A 63 11.02 -8.90 -14.57
CA ILE A 63 10.53 -8.87 -15.96
C ILE A 63 11.69 -8.67 -16.98
N THR A 64 12.92 -8.43 -16.52
CA THR A 64 14.11 -8.29 -17.38
C THR A 64 15.00 -9.52 -17.51
N ASP A 65 14.62 -10.70 -16.99
CA ASP A 65 15.29 -11.96 -17.32
C ASP A 65 14.46 -12.77 -18.32
N LEU A 66 14.35 -12.25 -19.55
CA LEU A 66 13.97 -13.07 -20.70
C LEU A 66 15.24 -13.48 -21.44
N GLY A 67 15.90 -14.55 -20.96
CA GLY A 67 16.72 -15.37 -21.84
C GLY A 67 17.98 -16.04 -21.29
N LEU A 68 18.34 -15.97 -20.00
CA LEU A 68 19.56 -16.66 -19.52
C LEU A 68 19.34 -17.42 -18.21
N PRO A 69 19.45 -18.76 -18.20
CA PRO A 69 19.47 -19.50 -16.95
C PRO A 69 20.74 -19.13 -16.16
N GLN A 70 20.61 -18.41 -15.06
CA GLN A 70 21.69 -18.26 -14.09
C GLN A 70 21.79 -19.55 -13.25
N LEU A 71 22.43 -20.58 -13.83
CA LEU A 71 22.98 -21.70 -13.07
C LEU A 71 24.03 -21.15 -12.09
N ARG A 72 23.63 -20.95 -10.83
CA ARG A 72 24.59 -20.80 -9.73
C ARG A 72 24.94 -22.19 -9.21
N GLN A 73 26.10 -22.70 -9.63
CA GLN A 73 26.89 -23.72 -8.92
C GLN A 73 27.80 -22.99 -7.90
N PRO A 74 28.21 -23.59 -6.76
CA PRO A 74 29.00 -24.82 -6.70
C PRO A 74 28.23 -26.10 -6.32
#